data_AF-A0A2E1L7V9-F1
#
_entry.id   AF-A0A2E1L7V9-F1
#
_cell.length_a   1.000
_cell.length_b   1.000
_cell.length_c   1.000
_cell.angle_alpha   90.00
_cell.angle_beta   90.00
_cell.angle_gamma   90.00
#
_symmetry.space_group_name_H-M   'P 1'
#
loop_
_entity.id
_entity.type
_entity.pdbx_description
1 polymer ?
#
loop_
_entity_poly.entity_id
_entity_poly.type
_entity_poly.pdbx_seq_one_letter_code
_entity_poly.pdbx_strand_id
1 'polypeptide(L)' 'MSNWKIKLDIRSKDLDSTKSLCDALATDCEIEWDADSFSIKINEDKAKDLRAMWNTRIRGLIAVDSLISVIDQY' A
#
# COMPACT_ATOMS: atom_id res chain seq x y z
N MET A 1 -22.59 -12.49 8.18
CA MET A 1 -22.04 -11.13 7.98
C MET A 1 -21.04 -11.21 6.84
N SER A 2 -21.14 -10.38 5.81
CA SER A 2 -20.15 -10.37 4.72
C SER A 2 -19.09 -9.32 5.04
N ASN A 3 -17.96 -9.75 5.59
CA ASN A 3 -16.79 -8.89 5.71
C ASN A 3 -16.11 -8.84 4.35
N TRP A 4 -16.16 -7.68 3.70
CA TRP A 4 -15.44 -7.44 2.46
C TRP A 4 -13.97 -7.24 2.79
N LYS A 5 -13.09 -7.93 2.07
CA LYS A 5 -11.66 -7.90 2.33
C LYS A 5 -10.89 -7.75 1.04
N ILE A 6 -9.83 -6.94 1.10
CA ILE A 6 -8.80 -6.90 0.08
C ILE A 6 -7.42 -6.97 0.75
N LYS A 7 -6.49 -7.64 0.09
CA LYS A 7 -5.07 -7.67 0.42
C LYS A 7 -4.30 -7.21 -0.82
N LEU A 8 -3.38 -6.28 -0.63
CA LEU A 8 -2.45 -5.86 -1.68
C LEU A 8 -1.04 -6.18 -1.22
N ASP A 9 -0.35 -6.99 -2.01
CA ASP A 9 1.07 -7.30 -1.82
C ASP A 9 1.88 -6.39 -2.73
N ILE A 10 2.87 -5.70 -2.15
CA ILE A 10 3.63 -4.63 -2.80
C ILE A 10 5.12 -4.93 -2.70
N ARG A 11 5.79 -4.83 -3.85
CA ARG A 11 7.23 -4.91 -3.98
C ARG A 11 7.68 -3.90 -5.04
N SER A 12 8.73 -3.14 -4.72
CA SER A 12 9.36 -2.19 -5.64
C SER A 12 10.58 -2.83 -6.33
N LYS A 13 11.39 -2.02 -7.02
CA LYS A 13 12.56 -2.47 -7.80
C LYS A 13 13.64 -3.15 -6.94
N ASP A 14 13.77 -2.75 -5.69
CA ASP A 14 14.73 -3.28 -4.72
C ASP A 14 14.17 -3.15 -3.28
N LEU A 15 14.92 -3.69 -2.31
CA LEU A 15 14.51 -3.75 -0.91
C LEU A 15 14.39 -2.35 -0.28
N ASP A 16 15.32 -1.45 -0.59
CA ASP A 16 15.34 -0.09 -0.03
C ASP A 16 14.17 0.75 -0.55
N SER A 17 13.86 0.62 -1.84
CA SER A 17 12.69 1.25 -2.47
C SER A 17 11.39 0.68 -1.91
N THR A 18 11.35 -0.64 -1.68
CA THR A 18 10.17 -1.30 -1.07
C THR A 18 9.96 -0.82 0.37
N LYS A 19 11.04 -0.63 1.13
CA LYS A 19 10.98 -0.11 2.50
C LYS A 19 10.54 1.35 2.53
N SER A 20 11.09 2.17 1.64
CA SER A 20 10.70 3.58 1.49
C SER A 20 9.22 3.72 1.13
N LEU A 21 8.72 2.86 0.23
CA LEU A 21 7.31 2.82 -0.15
C LEU A 21 6.42 2.41 1.02
N CYS A 22 6.84 1.42 1.81
CA CYS A 22 6.15 1.00 3.03
C CYS A 22 6.08 2.11 4.07
N ASP A 23 7.21 2.76 4.39
CA ASP A 23 7.26 3.82 5.40
C ASP A 23 6.35 5.01 5.02
N ALA A 24 6.27 5.33 3.73
CA ALA A 24 5.40 6.38 3.22
C ALA A 24 3.90 6.00 3.20
N LEU A 25 3.57 4.70 3.23
CA LEU A 25 2.20 4.18 3.19
C LEU A 25 1.71 3.63 4.53
N ALA A 26 2.58 3.51 5.53
CA ALA A 26 2.28 2.99 6.86
C ALA A 26 1.25 3.82 7.63
N THR A 27 0.96 5.04 7.17
CA THR A 27 -0.06 5.88 7.77
C THR A 27 -1.44 5.22 7.63
N ASP A 28 -2.02 4.84 8.77
CA ASP A 28 -3.40 4.39 8.93
C ASP A 28 -3.79 3.03 8.32
N CYS A 29 -2.84 2.09 8.20
CA CYS A 29 -3.13 0.69 7.83
C CYS A 29 -2.27 -0.31 8.61
N GLU A 30 -2.81 -1.50 8.89
CA GLU A 30 -1.98 -2.63 9.29
C GLU A 30 -1.13 -3.07 8.11
N ILE A 31 0.19 -2.97 8.28
CA ILE A 31 1.19 -3.48 7.34
C ILE A 31 1.79 -4.77 7.90
N GLU A 32 1.89 -5.78 7.03
CA GLU A 32 2.67 -6.98 7.30
C GLU A 32 3.85 -7.03 6.35
N TRP A 33 5.07 -7.15 6.88
CA TRP A 33 6.28 -7.30 6.06
C TRP A 33 6.58 -8.78 5.83
N ASP A 34 6.94 -9.15 4.60
CA ASP A 34 7.36 -10.50 4.21
C ASP A 34 8.58 -10.44 3.29
N ALA A 35 9.74 -10.81 3.85
CA ALA A 35 11.05 -10.86 3.18
C ALA A 35 11.40 -9.62 2.34
N ASP A 36 11.00 -9.60 1.06
CA ASP A 36 11.25 -8.57 0.06
C ASP A 36 10.01 -7.72 -0.30
N SER A 37 8.93 -7.84 0.46
CA SER A 37 7.63 -7.22 0.16
C SER A 37 6.86 -6.82 1.43
N PHE A 38 5.79 -6.06 1.25
CA PHE A 38 4.83 -5.79 2.32
C PHE A 38 3.39 -5.86 1.84
N SER A 39 2.49 -6.10 2.77
CA SER A 39 1.07 -6.27 2.52
C SER A 39 0.25 -5.19 3.21
N ILE A 40 -0.74 -4.64 2.51
CA ILE A 40 -1.81 -3.82 3.08
C ILE A 40 -3.09 -4.65 3.11
N LYS A 41 -3.75 -4.73 4.26
CA LYS A 41 -5.06 -5.39 4.41
C LYS A 41 -6.14 -4.37 4.77
N ILE A 42 -7.28 -4.43 4.09
CA ILE A 42 -8.45 -3.60 4.40
C ILE A 42 -9.64 -4.54 4.57
N ASN A 43 -10.34 -4.41 5.68
CA ASN A 43 -11.56 -5.15 6.00
C ASN A 43 -12.68 -4.15 6.28
N GLU A 44 -13.80 -4.29 5.59
CA GLU A 44 -14.95 -3.40 5.75
C GLU A 44 -16.26 -4.19 5.71
N ASP A 45 -17.25 -3.72 6.47
CA ASP A 45 -18.57 -4.36 6.51
C ASP A 45 -19.37 -4.14 5.21
N LYS A 46 -19.06 -3.07 4.46
CA LYS A 46 -19.77 -2.68 3.24
C LYS A 46 -18.81 -2.54 2.07
N ALA A 47 -19.17 -3.14 0.93
CA ALA A 47 -18.38 -3.07 -0.31
C ALA A 47 -18.05 -1.63 -0.74
N LYS A 48 -18.98 -0.69 -0.55
CA LYS A 48 -18.78 0.72 -0.92
C LYS A 48 -17.68 1.40 -0.10
N ASP A 49 -17.54 1.00 1.16
CA ASP A 49 -16.57 1.55 2.11
C ASP A 49 -15.21 0.92 1.81
N LEU A 50 -15.17 -0.40 1.52
CA LEU A 50 -13.97 -1.07 1.00
C LEU A 50 -13.43 -0.37 -0.24
N ARG A 51 -14.31 -0.09 -1.21
CA ARG A 51 -13.94 0.62 -2.45
C ARG A 51 -13.39 2.02 -2.16
N ALA A 52 -14.01 2.75 -1.24
CA ALA A 52 -13.57 4.10 -0.88
C ALA A 52 -12.17 4.07 -0.25
N MET A 53 -11.96 3.18 0.73
CA MET A 53 -10.67 2.99 1.39
C MET A 53 -9.60 2.56 0.39
N TRP A 54 -9.91 1.55 -0.42
CA TRP A 54 -9.03 1.05 -1.48
C TRP A 54 -8.57 2.16 -2.44
N ASN A 55 -9.51 2.95 -2.96
CA ASN A 55 -9.19 4.04 -3.88
C ASN A 55 -8.28 5.10 -3.26
N THR A 56 -8.47 5.43 -1.97
CA THR A 56 -7.59 6.38 -1.27
C THR A 56 -6.17 5.82 -1.16
N ARG A 57 -6.02 4.54 -0.78
CA ARG A 57 -4.70 3.90 -0.65
C ARG A 57 -3.99 3.78 -2.00
N ILE A 58 -4.67 3.37 -3.06
CA ILE A 58 -4.08 3.30 -4.41
C ILE A 58 -3.61 4.66 -4.91
N ARG A 59 -4.36 5.74 -4.64
CA ARG A 59 -3.89 7.10 -4.99
C ARG A 59 -2.64 7.49 -4.21
N GLY A 60 -2.56 7.14 -2.92
CA GLY A 60 -1.36 7.33 -2.10
C GLY A 60 -0.17 6.56 -2.66
N LEU A 61 -0.36 5.29 -3.00
CA LEU A 61 0.66 4.43 -3.61
C LEU A 61 1.23 5.05 -4.90
N ILE A 62 0.37 5.52 -5.81
CA ILE A 62 0.79 6.16 -7.07
C ILE A 62 1.61 7.43 -6.80
N ALA A 63 1.22 8.23 -5.80
CA ALA A 63 1.91 9.46 -5.45
C ALA A 63 3.32 9.18 -4.89
N VAL A 64 3.45 8.20 -3.99
CA VAL A 64 4.74 7.81 -3.40
C VAL A 64 5.65 7.16 -4.45
N ASP A 65 5.11 6.26 -5.28
CA ASP A 65 5.88 5.61 -6.35
C ASP A 65 6.46 6.64 -7.34
N SER A 66 5.65 7.64 -7.70
CA SER A 66 6.12 8.76 -8.53
C SER A 66 7.26 9.54 -7.88
N LEU A 67 7.21 9.78 -6.55
CA LEU A 67 8.28 10.47 -5.82
C LEU A 67 9.57 9.64 -5.76
N ILE A 68 9.46 8.34 -5.47
CA ILE A 68 10.63 7.43 -5.42
C ILE A 68 11.33 7.42 -6.79
N SER A 69 10.57 7.31 -7.88
CA SER A 69 11.14 7.31 -9.24
C SER A 69 11.90 8.59 -9.61
N VAL A 70 11.54 9.74 -9.01
CA VAL A 70 12.23 11.02 -9.22
C VAL A 70 13.48 11.10 -8.36
N ILE A 71 13.44 10.61 -7.12
CA ILE A 71 14.59 10.61 -6.20
C ILE A 71 15.69 9.69 -6.73
N ASP A 72 15.32 8.55 -7.31
CA ASP A 72 16.25 7.58 -7.90
C ASP A 72 17.00 8.08 -9.16
N GLN A 73 16.53 9.18 -9.76
CA GLN A 73 17.17 9.77 -10.95
C GLN A 73 18.28 10.78 -10.58
N TYR A 74 18.54 10.98 -9.29
CA TYR A 74 19.59 11.83 -8.73
C TYR A 74 20.65 11.02 -7.99
#